data_AF-A0A8J8EWD2-F1
#
_entry.id   AF-A0A8J8EWD2-F1
#
_cell.length_a   1.000
_cell.length_b   1.000
_cell.length_c   1.000
_cell.angle_alpha   90.00
_cell.angle_beta   90.00
_cell.angle_gamma   90.00
#
_symmetry.space_group_name_H-M   'P 1'
#
loop_
_entity.id
_entity.type
_entity.pdbx_description
1 polymer ?
#
loop_
_entity_poly.entity_id
_entity_poly.type
_entity_poly.pdbx_seq_one_letter_code
_entity_poly.pdbx_strand_id
1 'polypeptide(L)'
;MADQDNAKIIEPLAKFHAKVYVKGRVRIISNERDFLGLSDGDIVKLIIRTLDENKRPVHRAYFEGMLVSGGNVTIPKELINKLGIKKGDVVEILLIGYQKLHEIIPEEHYLLLRQYSSGKFKLISADEEKHLLENITLNLY
;
A
#
# COMPACT_ATOMS: atom_id res chain seq x y z
N MET A 1 -20.75 18.11 41.55
CA MET A 1 -20.51 16.75 41.00
C MET A 1 -20.20 16.95 39.53
N ALA A 2 -18.96 16.73 39.14
CA ALA A 2 -18.46 17.09 37.82
C ALA A 2 -18.95 16.06 36.80
N ASP A 3 -19.66 16.53 35.78
CA ASP A 3 -19.83 15.81 34.51
C ASP A 3 -18.43 15.51 33.97
N GLN A 4 -18.03 14.25 34.03
CA GLN A 4 -16.87 13.79 33.28
C GLN A 4 -17.26 13.74 31.81
N ASP A 5 -16.69 14.66 31.04
CA ASP A 5 -16.65 14.61 29.58
C ASP A 5 -16.33 13.19 29.13
N ASN A 6 -17.35 12.50 28.62
CA ASN A 6 -17.24 11.18 28.02
C ASN A 6 -16.58 11.37 26.64
N ALA A 7 -15.29 11.67 26.64
CA ALA A 7 -14.50 11.82 25.43
C ALA A 7 -14.57 10.50 24.65
N LYS A 8 -15.27 10.52 23.51
CA LYS A 8 -15.42 9.37 22.62
C LYS A 8 -14.04 8.87 22.19
N ILE A 9 -13.60 7.74 22.74
CA ILE A 9 -12.33 7.11 22.39
C ILE A 9 -12.43 6.60 20.95
N ILE A 10 -11.64 7.17 20.04
CA ILE A 10 -11.55 6.74 18.64
C ILE A 10 -10.29 5.89 18.51
N GLU A 11 -10.47 4.60 18.21
CA GLU A 11 -9.38 3.64 18.06
C GLU A 11 -9.08 3.34 16.58
N PRO A 12 -7.81 3.08 16.22
CA PRO A 12 -7.44 2.56 14.91
C PRO A 12 -7.92 1.11 14.73
N LEU A 13 -7.97 0.63 13.49
CA LEU A 13 -8.22 -0.80 13.21
C LEU A 13 -7.08 -1.68 13.71
N ALA A 14 -5.85 -1.22 13.57
CA ALA A 14 -4.67 -1.88 14.10
C ALA A 14 -3.59 -0.87 14.44
N LYS A 15 -2.77 -1.21 15.44
CA LYS A 15 -1.60 -0.44 15.85
C LYS A 15 -0.40 -1.36 16.00
N PHE A 16 0.68 -1.10 15.27
CA PHE A 16 1.89 -1.92 15.34
C PHE A 16 3.15 -1.13 14.97
N HIS A 17 4.30 -1.73 15.20
CA HIS A 17 5.59 -1.17 14.81
C HIS A 17 6.13 -1.91 13.59
N ALA A 18 6.73 -1.17 12.66
CA ALA A 18 7.32 -1.75 11.46
C ALA A 18 8.71 -1.18 11.19
N LYS A 19 9.60 -2.05 10.69
CA LYS A 19 10.91 -1.64 10.21
C LYS A 19 10.81 -1.10 8.79
N VAL A 20 11.48 0.03 8.53
CA VAL A 20 11.56 0.63 7.20
C VAL A 20 12.65 -0.06 6.39
N TYR A 21 12.27 -0.65 5.27
CA TYR A 21 13.14 -1.30 4.31
C TYR A 21 13.59 -0.35 3.19
N VAL A 22 14.31 -0.88 2.22
CA VAL A 22 14.78 -0.13 1.04
C VAL A 22 13.62 0.60 0.35
N LYS A 23 13.88 1.84 -0.08
CA LYS A 23 12.91 2.74 -0.72
C LYS A 23 11.67 3.05 0.13
N GLY A 24 11.77 2.97 1.46
CA GLY A 24 10.66 3.30 2.36
C GLY A 24 9.55 2.25 2.42
N ARG A 25 9.86 1.00 2.03
CA ARG A 25 8.89 -0.09 2.16
C ARG A 25 8.68 -0.46 3.62
N VAL A 26 7.44 -0.59 4.03
CA VAL A 26 7.04 -1.17 5.32
C VAL A 26 6.11 -2.34 5.05
N ARG A 27 6.03 -3.29 5.98
CA ARG A 27 5.18 -4.47 5.84
C ARG A 27 4.01 -4.39 6.82
N ILE A 28 2.80 -4.56 6.32
CA ILE A 28 1.63 -4.81 7.15
C ILE A 28 1.70 -6.28 7.61
N ILE A 29 1.58 -6.51 8.92
CA ILE A 29 1.73 -7.84 9.54
C ILE A 29 0.69 -8.80 8.94
N SER A 30 1.10 -10.04 8.67
CA SER A 30 0.23 -11.05 8.02
C SER A 30 -1.08 -11.23 8.76
N ASN A 31 -1.04 -11.37 10.09
CA ASN A 31 -2.23 -11.58 10.91
C ASN A 31 -3.28 -10.48 10.73
N GLU A 32 -2.85 -9.21 10.61
CA GLU A 32 -3.76 -8.08 10.38
C GLU A 32 -4.40 -8.15 9.00
N ARG A 33 -3.62 -8.54 7.98
CA ARG A 33 -4.15 -8.70 6.61
C ARG A 33 -5.13 -9.85 6.53
N ASP A 34 -4.81 -10.99 7.15
CA ASP A 34 -5.64 -12.18 7.14
C ASP A 34 -6.96 -11.91 7.89
N PHE A 35 -6.88 -11.23 9.04
CA PHE A 35 -8.05 -10.82 9.83
C PHE A 35 -8.99 -9.88 9.04
N LEU A 36 -8.43 -8.92 8.30
CA LEU A 36 -9.20 -7.95 7.52
C LEU A 36 -9.56 -8.46 6.10
N GLY A 37 -9.06 -9.62 5.72
CA GLY A 37 -9.21 -10.19 4.37
C GLY A 37 -8.59 -9.29 3.29
N LEU A 38 -7.42 -8.73 3.54
CA LEU A 38 -6.67 -7.87 2.62
C LEU A 38 -5.74 -8.67 1.72
N SER A 39 -5.67 -8.26 0.46
CA SER A 39 -4.91 -8.90 -0.60
C SER A 39 -4.03 -7.92 -1.38
N ASP A 40 -3.12 -8.45 -2.20
CA ASP A 40 -2.32 -7.63 -3.11
C ASP A 40 -3.25 -6.86 -4.07
N GLY A 41 -3.03 -5.54 -4.17
CA GLY A 41 -3.84 -4.60 -4.93
C GLY A 41 -4.81 -3.77 -4.09
N ASP A 42 -5.10 -4.17 -2.85
CA ASP A 42 -5.98 -3.40 -1.96
C ASP A 42 -5.30 -2.13 -1.44
N ILE A 43 -6.09 -1.10 -1.14
CA ILE A 43 -5.58 0.19 -0.66
C ILE A 43 -5.75 0.24 0.86
N VAL A 44 -4.68 0.57 1.58
CA VAL A 44 -4.72 0.78 3.03
C VAL A 44 -4.51 2.26 3.37
N LYS A 45 -5.22 2.72 4.39
CA LYS A 45 -5.17 4.08 4.93
C LYS A 45 -4.36 4.07 6.22
N LEU A 46 -3.21 4.72 6.20
CA LEU A 46 -2.21 4.60 7.26
C LEU A 46 -1.88 5.95 7.86
N ILE A 47 -1.72 5.98 9.17
CA ILE A 47 -0.96 7.03 9.86
C ILE A 47 0.37 6.43 10.26
N ILE A 48 1.47 7.02 9.79
CA ILE A 48 2.82 6.69 10.20
C ILE A 48 3.31 7.70 11.23
N ARG A 49 4.03 7.21 12.25
CA ARG A 49 4.61 8.01 13.31
C ARG A 49 6.08 7.67 13.48
N THR A 50 6.95 8.68 13.43
CA THR A 50 8.36 8.51 13.78
C THR A 50 8.51 8.55 15.30
N LEU A 51 9.47 7.82 15.83
CA LEU A 51 9.71 7.72 17.27
C LEU A 51 11.01 8.44 17.65
N ASP A 52 11.04 9.07 18.82
CA ASP A 52 12.27 9.55 19.45
C ASP A 52 13.03 8.41 20.16
N GLU A 53 14.15 8.75 20.79
CA GLU A 53 14.97 7.82 21.58
C GLU A 53 14.19 7.19 22.75
N ASN A 54 13.17 7.89 23.26
CA ASN A 54 12.27 7.44 24.32
C ASN A 54 11.06 6.67 23.78
N LYS A 55 11.06 6.31 22.49
CA LYS A 55 9.99 5.59 21.78
C LYS A 55 8.66 6.35 21.78
N ARG A 56 8.70 7.68 21.82
CA ARG A 56 7.52 8.54 21.79
C ARG A 56 7.28 9.06 20.37
N PRO A 57 6.02 9.09 19.90
CA PRO A 57 5.69 9.65 18.58
C PRO A 57 6.01 11.16 18.47
N VAL A 58 6.92 11.49 17.54
CA VAL A 58 7.34 12.89 17.26
C VAL A 58 6.56 13.43 16.07
N HIS A 59 6.83 12.91 14.88
CA HIS A 59 6.17 13.33 13.65
C HIS A 59 5.06 12.36 13.26
N ARG A 60 4.05 12.85 12.55
CA ARG A 60 2.89 12.07 12.11
C ARG A 60 2.58 12.44 10.67
N ALA A 61 2.31 11.44 9.83
CA ALA A 61 1.80 11.67 8.49
C ALA A 61 0.73 10.66 8.12
N TYR A 62 -0.27 11.13 7.39
CA TYR A 62 -1.28 10.29 6.76
C TYR A 62 -0.88 10.00 5.32
N PHE A 63 -1.10 8.77 4.87
CA PHE A 63 -1.08 8.44 3.46
C PHE A 63 -1.92 7.20 3.16
N GLU A 64 -2.32 7.09 1.90
CA GLU A 64 -2.93 5.88 1.35
C GLU A 64 -1.89 5.15 0.51
N GLY A 65 -1.84 3.82 0.66
CA GLY A 65 -0.86 3.00 -0.02
C GLY A 65 -1.46 1.70 -0.52
N MET A 66 -1.09 1.31 -1.73
CA MET A 66 -1.47 0.01 -2.28
C MET A 66 -0.62 -1.10 -1.65
N LEU A 67 -1.29 -2.17 -1.22
CA LEU A 67 -0.65 -3.41 -0.82
C LEU A 67 -0.05 -4.09 -2.06
N VAL A 68 1.23 -4.41 -1.96
CA VAL A 68 1.94 -5.21 -2.97
C VAL A 68 2.47 -6.49 -2.34
N SER A 69 3.00 -7.38 -3.18
CA SER A 69 3.49 -8.71 -2.81
C SER A 69 4.15 -8.78 -1.43
N GLY A 70 3.66 -9.73 -0.63
CA GLY A 70 4.07 -9.93 0.76
C GLY A 70 3.48 -8.89 1.72
N GLY A 71 2.42 -8.19 1.31
CA GLY A 71 1.76 -7.05 1.95
C GLY A 71 2.71 -5.94 2.37
N ASN A 72 3.61 -5.60 1.44
CA ASN A 72 4.40 -4.40 1.56
C ASN A 72 3.56 -3.19 1.13
N VAL A 73 3.87 -2.04 1.73
CA VAL A 73 3.36 -0.73 1.34
C VAL A 73 4.56 0.21 1.27
N THR A 74 4.57 1.11 0.30
CA THR A 74 5.68 2.07 0.13
C THR A 74 5.27 3.42 0.67
N ILE A 75 6.04 3.95 1.63
CA ILE A 75 5.87 5.32 2.10
C ILE A 75 6.25 6.27 0.94
N PRO A 76 5.41 7.26 0.58
CA PRO A 76 5.73 8.23 -0.45
C PRO A 76 7.08 8.91 -0.20
N LYS A 77 7.90 9.04 -1.25
CA LYS A 77 9.26 9.61 -1.17
C LYS A 77 9.27 10.99 -0.51
N GLU A 78 8.27 11.81 -0.80
CA GLU A 78 8.13 13.14 -0.21
C GLU A 78 7.95 13.07 1.31
N LEU A 79 7.16 12.11 1.82
CA LEU A 79 6.98 11.91 3.25
C LEU A 79 8.26 11.38 3.91
N ILE A 80 8.97 10.46 3.26
CA ILE A 80 10.28 9.98 3.75
C ILE A 80 11.22 11.16 3.98
N ASN A 81 11.31 12.05 2.98
CA ASN A 81 12.19 13.22 3.04
C ASN A 81 11.75 14.21 4.12
N LYS A 82 10.45 14.55 4.19
CA LYS A 82 9.91 15.50 5.18
C LYS A 82 10.06 15.00 6.62
N LEU A 83 9.91 13.69 6.83
CA LEU A 83 9.96 13.08 8.16
C LEU A 83 11.37 12.60 8.55
N GLY A 84 12.36 12.73 7.65
CA GLY A 84 13.74 12.27 7.88
C GLY A 84 13.87 10.76 8.05
N ILE A 85 12.94 9.96 7.52
CA ILE A 85 12.92 8.51 7.68
C ILE A 85 14.06 7.86 6.88
N LYS A 86 14.77 6.92 7.49
CA LYS A 86 15.88 6.18 6.88
C LYS A 86 15.61 4.68 6.85
N LYS A 87 16.33 3.98 5.97
CA LYS A 87 16.35 2.51 5.96
C LYS A 87 16.87 2.02 7.31
N GLY A 88 16.12 1.11 7.93
CA GLY A 88 16.48 0.52 9.22
C GLY A 88 15.69 1.09 10.38
N ASP A 89 15.10 2.28 10.23
CA ASP A 89 14.29 2.92 11.27
C ASP A 89 13.07 2.08 11.62
N VAL A 90 12.59 2.25 12.86
CA VAL A 90 11.33 1.67 13.32
C VAL A 90 10.31 2.81 13.42
N VAL A 91 9.15 2.59 12.81
CA VAL A 91 8.03 3.53 12.80
C VAL A 91 6.82 2.87 13.45
N GLU A 92 5.99 3.65 14.15
CA GLU A 92 4.67 3.22 14.60
C GLU A 92 3.67 3.45 13.46
N ILE A 93 2.89 2.42 13.14
CA ILE A 93 1.87 2.43 12.09
C ILE A 93 0.51 2.25 12.75
N LEU A 94 -0.43 3.09 12.34
CA LEU A 94 -1.84 2.96 12.66
C LEU A 94 -2.57 2.70 11.35
N LEU A 95 -3.22 1.54 11.27
CA LEU A 95 -4.15 1.24 10.20
C LEU A 95 -5.51 1.81 10.60
N ILE A 96 -6.02 2.76 9.82
CA ILE A 96 -7.27 3.46 10.14
C ILE A 96 -8.40 3.17 9.15
N GLY A 97 -8.11 2.48 8.06
CA GLY A 97 -9.08 2.09 7.05
C GLY A 97 -8.45 1.34 5.90
N TYR A 98 -9.28 0.79 5.02
CA TYR A 98 -8.85 0.12 3.80
C TYR A 98 -9.97 0.12 2.75
N GLN A 99 -9.61 -0.19 1.51
CA GLN A 99 -10.52 -0.40 0.39
C GLN A 99 -10.07 -1.63 -0.37
N LYS A 100 -11.00 -2.58 -0.55
CA LYS A 100 -10.77 -3.80 -1.32
C LYS A 100 -11.03 -3.52 -2.78
N LEU A 101 -9.97 -3.51 -3.58
CA LEU A 101 -10.05 -2.98 -4.94
C LEU A 101 -10.92 -3.87 -5.84
N HIS A 102 -10.92 -5.18 -5.56
CA HIS A 102 -11.76 -6.17 -6.24
C HIS A 102 -13.26 -6.01 -5.98
N GLU A 103 -13.66 -5.24 -4.95
CA GLU A 103 -15.07 -4.97 -4.63
C GLU A 103 -15.56 -3.69 -5.33
N ILE A 104 -14.64 -2.86 -5.82
CA ILE A 104 -14.92 -1.56 -6.43
C ILE A 104 -14.86 -1.66 -7.95
N ILE A 105 -13.88 -2.40 -8.47
CA ILE A 105 -13.64 -2.54 -9.90
C ILE A 105 -14.40 -3.77 -10.42
N PRO A 106 -15.17 -3.66 -11.51
CA PRO A 106 -15.78 -4.82 -12.16
C PRO A 106 -14.75 -5.91 -12.48
N GLU A 107 -15.15 -7.17 -12.36
CA GLU A 107 -14.24 -8.32 -12.37
C GLU A 107 -13.37 -8.36 -13.64
N GLU A 108 -13.95 -8.08 -14.80
CA GLU A 108 -13.26 -8.04 -16.09
C GLU A 108 -12.11 -7.04 -16.11
N HIS A 109 -12.28 -5.88 -15.48
CA HIS A 109 -11.26 -4.84 -15.42
C HIS A 109 -10.23 -5.13 -14.31
N TYR A 110 -10.66 -5.73 -13.21
CA TYR A 110 -9.76 -6.16 -12.13
C TYR A 110 -8.80 -7.26 -12.59
N LEU A 111 -9.26 -8.19 -13.43
CA LEU A 111 -8.44 -9.24 -14.04
C LEU A 111 -7.32 -8.66 -14.92
N LEU A 112 -7.61 -7.63 -15.71
CA LEU A 112 -6.60 -6.94 -16.52
C LEU A 112 -5.50 -6.33 -15.63
N LEU A 113 -5.88 -5.62 -14.55
CA LEU A 113 -4.93 -5.06 -13.59
C LEU A 113 -4.04 -6.13 -12.95
N ARG A 114 -4.61 -7.28 -12.60
CA ARG A 114 -3.84 -8.43 -12.10
C ARG A 114 -2.90 -9.02 -13.15
N GLN A 115 -3.29 -9.09 -14.42
CA GLN A 115 -2.41 -9.56 -15.49
C GLN A 115 -1.18 -8.67 -15.64
N TYR A 116 -1.34 -7.35 -15.66
CA TYR A 116 -0.21 -6.40 -15.67
C TYR A 116 0.69 -6.55 -14.43
N SER A 117 0.10 -6.76 -13.27
CA SER A 117 0.83 -6.93 -12.01
C SER A 117 1.58 -8.26 -11.93
N SER A 118 1.14 -9.29 -12.66
CA SER A 118 1.72 -10.63 -12.62
C SER A 118 3.07 -10.74 -13.35
N GLY A 119 3.46 -9.72 -14.12
CA GLY A 119 4.75 -9.71 -14.82
C GLY A 119 4.90 -10.82 -15.87
N LYS A 120 3.81 -11.46 -16.30
CA LYS A 120 3.84 -12.44 -17.38
C LYS A 120 4.21 -11.74 -18.68
N PHE A 121 5.31 -12.16 -19.28
CA PHE A 121 5.74 -11.71 -20.60
C PHE A 121 5.84 -12.92 -21.54
N LYS A 122 5.60 -12.68 -22.82
CA LYS A 122 5.90 -13.63 -23.90
C LYS A 122 7.11 -13.07 -24.66
N LEU A 123 8.17 -13.86 -24.80
CA LEU A 123 9.22 -13.54 -25.75
C LEU A 123 8.65 -13.73 -27.16
N ILE A 124 8.79 -12.71 -28.00
CA ILE A 124 8.30 -12.73 -29.38
C ILE A 124 9.48 -12.66 -30.36
N SER A 125 9.32 -13.29 -31.52
CA SER A 125 10.26 -13.15 -32.64
C SER A 125 10.05 -11.85 -33.41
N ALA A 126 10.99 -11.50 -34.30
CA ALA A 126 10.85 -10.33 -35.17
C ALA A 126 9.63 -10.43 -36.11
N ASP A 127 9.27 -11.65 -36.55
CA ASP A 127 8.08 -11.87 -37.38
C ASP A 127 6.79 -11.67 -36.57
N GLU A 128 6.76 -12.15 -35.32
CA GLU A 128 5.64 -11.92 -34.40
C GLU A 128 5.50 -10.44 -34.04
N GLU A 129 6.61 -9.71 -33.85
CA GLU A 129 6.61 -8.26 -33.64
C GLU A 129 5.98 -7.53 -34.84
N LYS A 130 6.41 -7.84 -36.06
CA LYS A 130 5.86 -7.25 -37.28
C LYS A 130 4.35 -7.48 -37.38
N HIS A 131 3.88 -8.70 -37.13
CA HIS A 131 2.46 -9.03 -37.13
C HIS A 131 1.65 -8.29 -36.06
N LEU A 132 2.20 -8.09 -34.86
CA LEU A 132 1.52 -7.32 -33.81
C LEU A 132 1.36 -5.85 -34.20
N LEU A 133 2.40 -5.24 -34.79
CA LEU A 133 2.38 -3.85 -35.24
C LEU A 133 1.40 -3.62 -36.41
N GLU A 134 1.34 -4.53 -37.37
CA GLU A 134 0.38 -4.47 -38.47
C GLU A 134 -1.08 -4.56 -37.97
N ASN A 135 -1.35 -5.45 -37.01
CA ASN A 135 -2.68 -5.59 -36.41
C ASN A 135 -3.12 -4.38 -35.57
N ILE A 136 -2.20 -3.67 -34.91
CA ILE A 136 -2.52 -2.42 -34.19
C ILE A 136 -2.91 -1.32 -35.19
N THR A 137 -2.23 -1.26 -36.33
CA THR A 137 -2.46 -0.24 -37.36
C THR A 137 -3.81 -0.40 -38.05
N LEU A 138 -4.29 -1.65 -38.21
CA LEU A 138 -5.61 -1.98 -38.76
C LEU A 138 -6.78 -1.64 -37.84
N ASN A 139 -6.56 -1.54 -36.51
CA ASN A 139 -7.61 -1.18 -35.55
C ASN A 139 -7.75 0.34 -35.33
N LEU A 140 -6.94 1.16 -36.01
CA LEU A 140 -6.94 2.62 -35.92
C LEU A 140 -7.58 3.30 -37.15
N TYR A 141 -8.01 2.52 -38.14
CA TYR A 141 -8.76 2.94 -39.33
C TYR A 141 -10.05 2.14 -39.46
#